data_AF-A0A5D6Y329-F1
#
_entry.id   AF-A0A5D6Y329-F1
#
_cell.length_a   1.000
_cell.length_b   1.000
_cell.length_c   1.000
_cell.angle_alpha   90.00
_cell.angle_beta   90.00
_cell.angle_gamma   90.00
#
_symmetry.space_group_name_H-M   'P 1'
#
loop_
_entity.id
_entity.type
_entity.pdbx_description
1 polymer ?
#
loop_
_entity_poly.entity_id
_entity_poly.type
_entity_poly.pdbx_seq_one_letter_code
_entity_poly.pdbx_strand_id
1 'polypeptide(L)'
;MHLTATIPKRMDAQSVRASLTDKYATDKFAMEYAGYLSNHLLHGAVALFELGASAEQVEDFAAHYAQEKLLAVAPDHDDPFDVVAVDASDSVGTGAAAVPTPERLAQLLGKREDFDALLAFYGREVQLLGADGAVQKHLPQLVAGLCGALLHGLIQLGYAYHIGGDRLIAEGLAYFHFSYLSFEDDRNEAAAAVATSSQRAFSREEVLPAIHALKNHELVLSEVQSQLATNQAVAALPIGLFQKKLNALSAHPERGSRAAFDAISTALAGFDLSGLHGAVALDFALWLYAMIAHNDFVIAHAVTSAWSLQQLEHLLDERQRVRAWRVWLHVAVTAFILQDVRDLSDDDVCGRAPVELPTLQSWDEIVGRALALQGHPDEHVYKVVQVALDHAGGDRAKTSSFLSADEREFVARSAAAKVVALDFERI
;
A
#
# COMPACT_ATOMS: atom_id res chain seq x y z
N MET A 1 22.79 -4.84 -46.26
CA MET A 1 22.83 -4.31 -44.88
C MET A 1 21.56 -4.79 -44.18
N HIS A 2 21.62 -5.93 -43.48
CA HIS A 2 20.55 -6.32 -42.56
C HIS A 2 20.81 -5.59 -41.25
N LEU A 3 20.01 -4.56 -40.97
CA LEU A 3 19.88 -3.99 -39.64
C LEU A 3 19.18 -5.06 -38.78
N THR A 4 19.98 -5.87 -38.09
CA THR A 4 19.49 -6.62 -36.93
C THR A 4 19.06 -5.59 -35.90
N ALA A 5 17.76 -5.37 -35.77
CA ALA A 5 17.19 -4.66 -34.64
C ALA A 5 17.66 -5.41 -33.38
N THR A 6 18.60 -4.82 -32.65
CA THR A 6 18.96 -5.26 -31.31
C THR A 6 17.71 -5.16 -30.47
N ILE A 7 17.12 -6.31 -30.15
CA ILE A 7 16.05 -6.41 -29.15
C ILE A 7 16.59 -5.72 -27.90
N PRO A 8 15.95 -4.66 -27.38
CA PRO A 8 16.41 -3.99 -26.18
C PRO A 8 16.53 -5.04 -25.07
N LYS A 9 17.73 -5.15 -24.50
CA LYS A 9 18.00 -6.12 -23.44
C LYS A 9 17.14 -5.70 -22.24
N ARG A 10 16.15 -6.52 -21.87
CA ARG A 10 15.34 -6.33 -20.65
C ARG A 10 16.31 -6.12 -19.48
N MET A 11 16.10 -5.09 -18.67
CA MET A 11 16.89 -4.92 -17.45
C MET A 11 16.75 -6.18 -16.60
N ASP A 12 17.78 -6.52 -15.84
CA ASP A 12 17.60 -7.43 -14.72
C ASP A 12 17.18 -6.65 -13.47
N ALA A 13 16.52 -7.34 -12.54
CA ALA A 13 16.06 -6.74 -11.29
C ALA A 13 17.23 -6.15 -10.47
N GLN A 14 18.44 -6.71 -10.58
CA GLN A 14 19.62 -6.21 -9.89
C GLN A 14 20.00 -4.80 -10.37
N SER A 15 19.91 -4.53 -11.66
CA SER A 15 20.21 -3.23 -12.24
C SER A 15 19.18 -2.18 -11.82
N VAL A 16 17.90 -2.54 -11.73
CA VAL A 16 16.84 -1.65 -11.23
C VAL A 16 17.08 -1.32 -9.75
N ARG A 17 17.35 -2.34 -8.92
CA ARG A 17 17.70 -2.13 -7.50
C ARG A 17 18.92 -1.23 -7.34
N ALA A 18 19.98 -1.48 -8.11
CA ALA A 18 21.19 -0.66 -8.04
C ALA A 18 20.87 0.79 -8.39
N SER A 19 20.12 1.07 -9.45
CA SER A 19 19.73 2.45 -9.79
C SER A 19 18.91 3.11 -8.67
N LEU A 20 17.93 2.40 -8.11
CA LEU A 20 17.10 2.90 -7.01
C LEU A 20 17.94 3.27 -5.77
N THR A 21 18.84 2.37 -5.35
CA THR A 21 19.72 2.61 -4.20
C THR A 21 20.78 3.68 -4.49
N ASP A 22 21.45 3.60 -5.64
CA ASP A 22 22.60 4.46 -5.93
C ASP A 22 22.19 5.90 -6.23
N LYS A 23 20.98 6.13 -6.77
CA LYS A 23 20.56 7.47 -7.24
C LYS A 23 19.34 8.03 -6.52
N TYR A 24 18.46 7.19 -5.98
CA TYR A 24 17.13 7.62 -5.55
C TYR A 24 16.77 7.22 -4.12
N ALA A 25 17.74 6.69 -3.37
CA ALA A 25 17.58 6.32 -1.98
C ALA A 25 17.37 7.50 -1.05
N THR A 26 17.07 7.19 0.21
CA THR A 26 16.73 8.16 1.25
C THR A 26 17.86 9.08 1.69
N ASP A 27 19.11 8.77 1.32
CA ASP A 27 20.26 9.66 1.46
C ASP A 27 20.22 10.83 0.46
N LYS A 28 19.41 10.71 -0.60
CA LYS A 28 19.28 11.70 -1.68
C LYS A 28 17.91 12.36 -1.70
N PHE A 29 16.85 11.62 -1.38
CA PHE A 29 15.48 12.12 -1.42
C PHE A 29 14.67 11.70 -0.20
N ALA A 30 13.93 12.64 0.37
CA ALA A 30 13.07 12.34 1.52
C ALA A 30 11.96 11.34 1.16
N MET A 31 11.56 10.52 2.15
CA MET A 31 10.47 9.55 1.96
C MET A 31 9.08 10.20 1.85
N GLU A 32 8.95 11.45 2.32
CA GLU A 32 7.78 12.29 2.10
C GLU A 32 8.21 13.65 1.50
N TYR A 33 7.37 14.21 0.64
CA TYR A 33 7.47 15.56 0.09
C TYR A 33 6.20 16.36 0.39
N ALA A 34 6.27 17.70 0.22
CA ALA A 34 5.18 18.61 0.58
C ALA A 34 4.61 18.39 2.01
N GLY A 35 5.45 17.90 2.92
CA GLY A 35 5.15 17.68 4.33
C GLY A 35 4.43 16.37 4.70
N TYR A 36 3.81 15.65 3.75
CA TYR A 36 3.08 14.40 4.04
C TYR A 36 2.81 13.50 2.82
N LEU A 37 3.15 13.93 1.60
CA LEU A 37 2.93 13.13 0.39
C LEU A 37 4.05 12.11 0.27
N SER A 38 3.70 10.84 0.22
CA SER A 38 4.65 9.74 0.15
C SER A 38 5.42 9.76 -1.17
N ASN A 39 6.70 9.38 -1.14
CA ASN A 39 7.50 9.14 -2.33
C ASN A 39 7.04 7.85 -3.04
N HIS A 40 6.66 7.92 -4.32
CA HIS A 40 6.20 6.76 -5.10
C HIS A 40 7.23 6.23 -6.10
N LEU A 41 8.44 6.79 -6.12
CA LEU A 41 9.47 6.49 -7.13
C LEU A 41 9.77 4.99 -7.19
N LEU A 42 9.99 4.36 -6.02
CA LEU A 42 10.22 2.90 -5.94
C LEU A 42 9.08 2.12 -6.61
N HIS A 43 7.84 2.41 -6.21
CA HIS A 43 6.65 1.68 -6.69
C HIS A 43 6.47 1.82 -8.19
N GLY A 44 6.60 3.04 -8.72
CA GLY A 44 6.44 3.32 -10.14
C GLY A 44 7.54 2.68 -10.99
N ALA A 45 8.80 2.76 -10.54
CA ALA A 45 9.94 2.16 -11.23
C ALA A 45 9.84 0.63 -11.27
N VAL A 46 9.47 0.00 -10.15
CA VAL A 46 9.25 -1.45 -10.09
C VAL A 46 8.05 -1.86 -10.94
N ALA A 47 6.94 -1.11 -10.88
CA ALA A 47 5.77 -1.41 -11.71
C ALA A 47 6.10 -1.36 -13.21
N LEU A 48 6.82 -0.32 -13.67
CA LEU A 48 7.30 -0.22 -15.05
C LEU A 48 8.20 -1.40 -15.43
N PHE A 49 9.15 -1.75 -14.56
CA PHE A 49 10.04 -2.90 -14.77
C PHE A 49 9.27 -4.21 -14.94
N GLU A 50 8.29 -4.48 -14.07
CA GLU A 50 7.45 -5.68 -14.14
C GLU A 50 6.59 -5.73 -15.41
N LEU A 51 6.10 -4.58 -15.86
CA LEU A 51 5.40 -4.43 -17.15
C LEU A 51 6.31 -4.61 -18.37
N GLY A 52 7.62 -4.73 -18.18
CA GLY A 52 8.58 -4.95 -19.26
C GLY A 52 9.07 -3.66 -19.92
N ALA A 53 8.99 -2.52 -19.23
CA ALA A 53 9.59 -1.27 -19.70
C ALA A 53 11.10 -1.43 -19.97
N SER A 54 11.61 -0.68 -20.93
CA SER A 54 13.04 -0.60 -21.21
C SER A 54 13.79 0.13 -20.09
N ALA A 55 15.11 -0.04 -20.04
CA ALA A 55 15.94 0.66 -19.06
C ALA A 55 15.84 2.19 -19.15
N GLU A 56 15.73 2.69 -20.38
CA GLU A 56 15.56 4.10 -20.67
C GLU A 56 14.24 4.62 -20.09
N GLN A 57 13.14 3.88 -20.27
CA GLN A 57 11.83 4.28 -19.73
C GLN A 57 11.79 4.30 -18.21
N VAL A 58 12.41 3.31 -17.55
CA VAL A 58 12.48 3.29 -16.08
C VAL A 58 13.31 4.44 -15.55
N GLU A 59 14.47 4.73 -16.17
CA GLU A 59 15.32 5.84 -15.77
C GLU A 59 14.68 7.20 -16.06
N ASP A 60 14.03 7.37 -17.22
CA ASP A 60 13.31 8.59 -17.61
C ASP A 60 12.19 8.90 -16.60
N PHE A 61 11.38 7.90 -16.26
CA PHE A 61 10.37 8.01 -15.21
C PHE A 61 10.99 8.42 -13.86
N ALA A 62 12.03 7.73 -13.42
CA ALA A 62 12.64 7.98 -12.11
C ALA A 62 13.25 9.38 -12.01
N ALA A 63 13.99 9.80 -13.06
CA ALA A 63 14.59 11.12 -13.12
C ALA A 63 13.53 12.23 -13.13
N HIS A 64 12.48 12.08 -13.94
CA HIS A 64 11.38 13.04 -13.99
C HIS A 64 10.64 13.13 -12.65
N TYR A 65 10.27 11.98 -12.06
CA TYR A 65 9.56 11.94 -10.78
C TYR A 65 10.39 12.60 -9.66
N ALA A 66 11.69 12.28 -9.59
CA ALA A 66 12.60 12.86 -8.63
C ALA A 66 12.72 14.39 -8.80
N GLN A 67 12.86 14.86 -10.04
CA GLN A 67 12.99 16.29 -10.33
C GLN A 67 11.71 17.08 -10.01
N GLU A 68 10.54 16.56 -10.34
CA GLU A 68 9.27 17.31 -10.23
C GLU A 68 8.64 17.24 -8.84
N LYS A 69 8.79 16.13 -8.12
CA LYS A 69 8.05 15.87 -6.87
C LYS A 69 8.93 15.81 -5.63
N LEU A 70 10.13 15.26 -5.72
CA LEU A 70 10.89 14.89 -4.53
C LEU A 70 11.68 16.04 -3.92
N LEU A 71 11.81 15.99 -2.59
CA LEU A 71 12.67 16.90 -1.84
C LEU A 71 14.05 16.28 -1.70
N ALA A 72 15.06 16.96 -2.24
CA ALA A 72 16.46 16.54 -2.07
C ALA A 72 16.89 16.67 -0.61
N VAL A 73 17.61 15.68 -0.10
CA VAL A 73 18.26 15.68 1.21
C VAL A 73 19.65 16.30 1.07
N ALA A 74 20.08 17.06 2.07
CA ALA A 74 21.41 17.66 2.07
C ALA A 74 22.48 16.57 2.24
N PRO A 75 23.63 16.66 1.54
CA PRO A 75 24.67 15.63 1.58
C PRO A 75 25.58 15.75 2.82
N ASP A 76 25.08 16.32 3.92
CA ASP A 76 25.91 16.74 5.06
C ASP A 76 26.00 15.71 6.19
N HIS A 77 25.51 14.49 5.97
CA HIS A 77 25.67 13.36 6.89
C HIS A 77 26.09 12.07 6.16
N ASP A 78 26.83 11.21 6.87
CA ASP A 78 27.13 9.87 6.37
C ASP A 78 25.82 9.05 6.23
N ASP A 79 25.82 8.08 5.32
CA ASP A 79 24.63 7.25 5.06
C ASP A 79 24.27 6.38 6.28
N PRO A 80 23.11 6.60 6.93
CA PRO A 80 22.75 5.88 8.16
C PRO A 80 22.64 4.37 7.98
N PHE A 81 22.44 3.88 6.74
CA PHE A 81 22.39 2.44 6.45
C PHE A 81 23.78 1.80 6.45
N ASP A 82 24.81 2.51 5.96
CA ASP A 82 26.16 1.98 5.78
C ASP A 82 27.00 2.05 7.07
N VAL A 83 26.67 2.98 7.96
CA VAL A 83 27.51 3.30 9.12
C VAL A 83 27.21 2.41 10.35
N VAL A 84 26.22 1.51 10.24
CA VAL A 84 25.90 0.53 11.28
C VAL A 84 26.95 -0.59 11.28
N ALA A 85 27.98 -0.45 12.11
CA ALA A 85 28.89 -1.57 12.38
C ALA A 85 28.20 -2.63 13.26
N VAL A 86 28.26 -3.90 12.83
CA VAL A 86 27.65 -5.04 13.53
C VAL A 86 28.33 -5.32 14.90
N ASP A 87 29.59 -4.90 15.06
CA ASP A 87 30.40 -5.11 16.27
C ASP A 87 30.43 -3.86 17.17
N ALA A 88 29.36 -3.66 17.95
CA ALA A 88 29.26 -2.60 18.94
C ALA A 88 30.00 -2.92 20.26
N SER A 89 31.29 -3.29 20.19
CA SER A 89 32.18 -3.26 21.37
C SER A 89 33.14 -2.07 21.40
N ASP A 90 33.38 -1.35 20.30
CA ASP A 90 34.50 -0.40 20.23
C ASP A 90 34.20 0.99 19.62
N SER A 91 32.96 1.37 19.34
CA SER A 91 32.65 2.70 18.77
C SER A 91 32.35 3.76 19.83
N VAL A 92 33.32 4.05 20.69
CA VAL A 92 33.38 5.36 21.37
C VAL A 92 34.27 6.27 20.52
N GLY A 93 33.67 7.12 19.67
CA GLY A 93 34.36 8.29 19.11
C GLY A 93 34.44 8.42 17.58
N THR A 94 33.89 7.50 16.80
CA THR A 94 33.67 7.71 15.36
C THR A 94 32.21 8.11 15.16
N GLY A 95 31.91 9.15 14.39
CA GLY A 95 30.58 9.74 14.20
C GLY A 95 29.53 8.84 13.53
N ALA A 96 29.45 7.58 13.96
CA ALA A 96 28.49 6.61 13.51
C ALA A 96 27.08 6.99 13.96
N ALA A 97 26.10 6.86 13.06
CA ALA A 97 24.70 6.95 13.42
C ALA A 97 24.42 5.89 14.50
N ALA A 98 24.28 6.35 15.75
CA ALA A 98 24.08 5.44 16.86
C ALA A 98 22.68 4.82 16.72
N VAL A 99 22.64 3.50 16.62
CA VAL A 99 21.37 2.76 16.59
C VAL A 99 20.56 3.14 17.84
N PRO A 100 19.32 3.66 17.67
CA PRO A 100 18.54 4.16 18.79
C PRO A 100 18.24 3.07 19.82
N THR A 101 18.13 3.46 21.10
CA THR A 101 17.68 2.56 22.16
C THR A 101 16.21 2.16 21.95
N PRO A 102 15.74 1.04 22.54
CA PRO A 102 14.34 0.66 22.49
C PRO A 102 13.38 1.76 22.97
N GLU A 103 13.75 2.52 24.00
CA GLU A 103 12.95 3.63 24.52
C GLU A 103 12.87 4.78 23.51
N ARG A 104 13.97 5.10 22.82
CA ARG A 104 13.99 6.12 21.77
C ARG A 104 13.17 5.67 20.56
N LEU A 105 13.28 4.42 20.14
CA LEU A 105 12.45 3.86 19.06
C LEU A 105 10.96 3.98 19.39
N ALA A 106 10.55 3.59 20.59
CA ALA A 106 9.15 3.72 21.01
C ALA A 106 8.67 5.18 21.00
N GLN A 107 9.55 6.14 21.29
CA GLN A 107 9.24 7.58 21.22
C GLN A 107 9.12 8.10 19.79
N LEU A 108 9.80 7.49 18.81
CA LEU A 108 9.77 7.89 17.40
C LEU A 108 8.56 7.35 16.64
N LEU A 109 7.91 6.30 17.16
CA LEU A 109 6.77 5.65 16.50
C LEU A 109 5.68 6.64 16.12
N GLY A 110 5.45 6.79 14.81
CA GLY A 110 4.42 7.67 14.26
C GLY A 110 4.67 9.17 14.41
N LYS A 111 5.85 9.58 14.89
CA LYS A 111 6.17 11.01 15.10
C LYS A 111 6.58 11.75 13.85
N ARG A 112 6.95 11.02 12.78
CA ARG A 112 7.54 11.59 11.56
C ARG A 112 8.79 12.42 11.84
N GLU A 113 9.62 11.91 12.74
CA GLU A 113 10.88 12.53 13.13
C GLU A 113 12.02 11.52 12.97
N ASP A 114 13.23 12.01 12.73
CA ASP A 114 14.48 11.25 12.87
C ASP A 114 14.50 9.96 12.03
N PHE A 115 14.22 10.11 10.72
CA PHE A 115 14.19 8.99 9.78
C PHE A 115 15.55 8.25 9.73
N ASP A 116 16.65 8.97 9.85
CA ASP A 116 18.00 8.40 9.88
C ASP A 116 18.21 7.43 11.04
N ALA A 117 17.73 7.75 12.25
CA ALA A 117 17.79 6.83 13.37
C ALA A 117 16.96 5.56 13.12
N LEU A 118 15.78 5.70 12.48
CA LEU A 118 14.96 4.56 12.08
C LEU A 118 15.65 3.72 11.01
N LEU A 119 16.26 4.34 10.01
CA LEU A 119 16.99 3.66 8.94
C LEU A 119 18.22 2.92 9.50
N ALA A 120 18.98 3.54 10.40
CA ALA A 120 20.10 2.87 11.07
C ALA A 120 19.63 1.66 11.89
N PHE A 121 18.50 1.78 12.59
CA PHE A 121 17.92 0.65 13.32
C PHE A 121 17.50 -0.49 12.38
N TYR A 122 16.69 -0.20 11.35
CA TYR A 122 16.19 -1.25 10.45
C TYR A 122 17.27 -1.80 9.53
N GLY A 123 18.28 -0.99 9.15
CA GLY A 123 19.47 -1.45 8.45
C GLY A 123 20.23 -2.49 9.27
N ARG A 124 20.44 -2.23 10.56
CA ARG A 124 21.01 -3.22 11.50
C ARG A 124 20.19 -4.51 11.55
N GLU A 125 18.88 -4.39 11.66
CA GLU A 125 17.97 -5.53 11.79
C GLU A 125 18.03 -6.41 10.53
N VAL A 126 18.04 -5.80 9.34
CA VAL A 126 18.20 -6.52 8.07
C VAL A 126 19.58 -7.18 7.97
N GLN A 127 20.66 -6.50 8.36
CA GLN A 127 22.02 -7.09 8.37
C GLN A 127 22.13 -8.29 9.32
N LEU A 128 21.47 -8.24 10.49
CA LEU A 128 21.53 -9.29 11.51
C LEU A 128 20.62 -10.49 11.21
N LEU A 129 19.41 -10.23 10.71
CA LEU A 129 18.34 -11.22 10.58
C LEU A 129 18.09 -11.65 9.12
N GLY A 130 18.67 -10.94 8.17
CA GLY A 130 18.26 -10.97 6.77
C GLY A 130 16.92 -10.26 6.54
N ALA A 131 16.59 -10.07 5.26
CA ALA A 131 15.31 -9.49 4.80
C ALA A 131 14.09 -10.14 5.47
N ASP A 132 13.94 -11.46 5.32
CA ASP A 132 12.80 -12.22 5.83
C ASP A 132 12.68 -12.12 7.36
N GLY A 133 13.80 -12.27 8.07
CA GLY A 133 13.83 -12.24 9.53
C GLY A 133 13.48 -10.85 10.10
N ALA A 134 13.95 -9.78 9.46
CA ALA A 134 13.61 -8.42 9.85
C ALA A 134 12.12 -8.12 9.62
N VAL A 135 11.59 -8.47 8.44
CA VAL A 135 10.16 -8.27 8.15
C VAL A 135 9.29 -9.10 9.08
N GLN A 136 9.60 -10.39 9.26
CA GLN A 136 8.88 -11.29 10.16
C GLN A 136 8.83 -10.75 11.60
N LYS A 137 9.93 -10.16 12.07
CA LYS A 137 10.02 -9.59 13.43
C LYS A 137 9.17 -8.33 13.61
N HIS A 138 9.13 -7.44 12.62
CA HIS A 138 8.60 -6.09 12.80
C HIS A 138 7.23 -5.84 12.17
N LEU A 139 6.93 -6.46 11.04
CA LEU A 139 5.65 -6.29 10.35
C LEU A 139 4.43 -6.56 11.25
N PRO A 140 4.42 -7.61 12.11
CA PRO A 140 3.26 -7.88 12.97
C PRO A 140 2.85 -6.71 13.86
N GLN A 141 3.79 -5.87 14.31
CA GLN A 141 3.45 -4.70 15.12
C GLN A 141 3.05 -3.51 14.24
N LEU A 142 3.74 -3.33 13.11
CA LEU A 142 3.55 -2.19 12.22
C LEU A 142 2.23 -2.21 11.44
N VAL A 143 1.62 -3.38 11.20
CA VAL A 143 0.33 -3.47 10.47
C VAL A 143 -0.82 -2.70 11.14
N ALA A 144 -0.77 -2.45 12.45
CA ALA A 144 -1.74 -1.57 13.10
C ALA A 144 -1.66 -0.12 12.59
N GLY A 145 -0.48 0.28 12.10
CA GLY A 145 -0.13 1.62 11.64
C GLY A 145 -0.63 1.99 10.24
N LEU A 146 -1.37 1.12 9.57
CA LEU A 146 -1.69 1.22 8.14
C LEU A 146 -2.39 2.52 7.73
N CYS A 147 -3.12 3.18 8.63
CA CYS A 147 -3.80 4.44 8.31
C CYS A 147 -2.87 5.66 8.28
N GLY A 148 -1.66 5.54 8.84
CA GLY A 148 -0.78 6.65 9.15
C GLY A 148 -0.36 7.49 7.95
N ALA A 149 -0.03 6.85 6.84
CA ALA A 149 0.19 7.47 5.55
C ALA A 149 -0.65 6.76 4.47
N LEU A 150 -1.94 6.56 4.70
CA LEU A 150 -2.85 5.90 3.71
C LEU A 150 -2.22 4.66 3.05
N LEU A 151 -1.84 3.67 3.87
CA LEU A 151 -1.26 2.39 3.44
C LEU A 151 0.17 2.44 2.87
N HIS A 152 0.79 3.60 2.70
CA HIS A 152 2.08 3.70 1.99
C HIS A 152 3.25 3.01 2.69
N GLY A 153 3.27 2.94 4.02
CA GLY A 153 4.30 2.15 4.72
C GLY A 153 4.32 0.68 4.28
N LEU A 154 3.14 0.10 4.05
CA LEU A 154 2.99 -1.25 3.53
C LEU A 154 3.31 -1.32 2.03
N ILE A 155 2.89 -0.33 1.23
CA ILE A 155 3.18 -0.28 -0.21
C ILE A 155 4.71 -0.23 -0.44
N GLN A 156 5.40 0.66 0.27
CA GLN A 156 6.87 0.78 0.25
C GLN A 156 7.55 -0.54 0.58
N LEU A 157 7.14 -1.16 1.69
CA LEU A 157 7.75 -2.42 2.12
C LEU A 157 7.47 -3.57 1.14
N GLY A 158 6.25 -3.70 0.62
CA GLY A 158 5.90 -4.80 -0.29
C GLY A 158 6.62 -4.72 -1.63
N TYR A 159 6.69 -3.53 -2.24
CA TYR A 159 7.48 -3.32 -3.46
C TYR A 159 8.98 -3.50 -3.22
N ALA A 160 9.51 -3.00 -2.09
CA ALA A 160 10.91 -3.20 -1.71
C ALA A 160 11.25 -4.68 -1.53
N TYR A 161 10.38 -5.44 -0.88
CA TYR A 161 10.56 -6.88 -0.67
C TYR A 161 10.47 -7.65 -2.00
N HIS A 162 9.51 -7.31 -2.86
CA HIS A 162 9.32 -7.94 -4.17
C HIS A 162 10.54 -7.78 -5.07
N ILE A 163 11.03 -6.55 -5.25
CA ILE A 163 12.23 -6.31 -6.07
C ILE A 163 13.49 -6.81 -5.37
N GLY A 164 13.48 -6.86 -4.02
CA GLY A 164 14.58 -7.23 -3.15
C GLY A 164 15.54 -6.08 -2.85
N GLY A 165 16.51 -6.32 -1.97
CA GLY A 165 17.56 -5.36 -1.61
C GLY A 165 17.44 -4.87 -0.18
N ASP A 166 18.49 -5.13 0.61
CA ASP A 166 18.49 -4.93 2.06
C ASP A 166 18.18 -3.48 2.46
N ARG A 167 18.75 -2.50 1.72
CA ARG A 167 18.48 -1.08 1.93
C ARG A 167 17.01 -0.75 1.73
N LEU A 168 16.43 -1.14 0.59
CA LEU A 168 15.05 -0.79 0.26
C LEU A 168 14.07 -1.37 1.30
N ILE A 169 14.36 -2.57 1.80
CA ILE A 169 13.56 -3.20 2.87
C ILE A 169 13.71 -2.43 4.19
N ALA A 170 14.92 -2.01 4.55
CA ALA A 170 15.16 -1.18 5.73
C ALA A 170 14.44 0.18 5.62
N GLU A 171 14.48 0.83 4.46
CA GLU A 171 13.73 2.07 4.18
C GLU A 171 12.22 1.85 4.27
N GLY A 172 11.70 0.73 3.77
CA GLY A 172 10.28 0.36 3.88
C GLY A 172 9.83 0.18 5.33
N LEU A 173 10.61 -0.55 6.14
CA LEU A 173 10.33 -0.73 7.57
C LEU A 173 10.44 0.60 8.34
N ALA A 174 11.49 1.39 8.06
CA ALA A 174 11.68 2.72 8.63
C ALA A 174 10.49 3.63 8.30
N TYR A 175 10.01 3.62 7.06
CA TYR A 175 8.88 4.44 6.66
C TYR A 175 7.57 4.02 7.32
N PHE A 176 7.34 2.71 7.44
CA PHE A 176 6.17 2.18 8.11
C PHE A 176 6.15 2.55 9.61
N HIS A 177 7.32 2.57 10.26
CA HIS A 177 7.50 3.07 11.62
C HIS A 177 7.29 4.59 11.71
N PHE A 178 7.95 5.34 10.83
CA PHE A 178 7.94 6.81 10.76
C PHE A 178 6.51 7.36 10.62
N SER A 179 5.73 6.74 9.74
CA SER A 179 4.37 7.16 9.42
C SER A 179 3.29 6.53 10.31
N TYR A 180 3.64 5.59 11.19
CA TYR A 180 2.71 4.77 11.98
C TYR A 180 1.61 5.60 12.66
N LEU A 181 0.34 5.26 12.42
CA LEU A 181 -0.76 5.66 13.29
C LEU A 181 -1.66 4.45 13.50
N SER A 182 -1.82 4.01 14.75
CA SER A 182 -2.66 2.85 15.06
C SER A 182 -4.10 3.08 14.59
N PHE A 183 -4.65 2.10 13.89
CA PHE A 183 -6.04 2.07 13.46
C PHE A 183 -6.92 1.16 14.31
N GLU A 184 -6.34 0.13 14.92
CA GLU A 184 -7.07 -0.91 15.66
C GLU A 184 -7.30 -0.57 17.14
N ASP A 185 -8.21 -1.31 17.77
CA ASP A 185 -8.44 -1.27 19.22
C ASP A 185 -7.68 -2.40 19.89
N ASP A 186 -6.63 -2.07 20.64
CA ASP A 186 -5.82 -3.04 21.40
C ASP A 186 -6.66 -3.89 22.38
N ARG A 187 -7.87 -3.43 22.74
CA ARG A 187 -8.82 -4.15 23.62
C ARG A 187 -9.63 -5.24 22.91
N ASN A 188 -9.68 -5.25 21.57
CA ASN A 188 -10.62 -6.09 20.81
C ASN A 188 -10.09 -7.47 20.41
N GLU A 189 -8.84 -7.83 20.73
CA GLU A 189 -8.36 -9.20 20.50
C GLU A 189 -9.21 -10.26 21.23
N ALA A 190 -9.77 -9.91 22.40
CA ALA A 190 -10.64 -10.80 23.16
C ALA A 190 -12.09 -10.89 22.61
N ALA A 191 -12.59 -9.85 21.94
CA ALA A 191 -13.95 -9.80 21.38
C ALA A 191 -14.06 -10.50 20.01
N ALA A 192 -12.98 -10.47 19.23
CA ALA A 192 -12.87 -11.16 17.94
C ALA A 192 -12.98 -12.70 18.03
N ALA A 193 -12.89 -13.26 19.25
CA ALA A 193 -13.01 -14.69 19.53
C ALA A 193 -14.46 -15.18 19.72
N VAL A 194 -15.45 -14.29 19.75
CA VAL A 194 -16.86 -14.69 19.82
C VAL A 194 -17.40 -14.80 18.40
N ALA A 195 -17.06 -15.91 17.74
CA ALA A 195 -17.73 -16.31 16.50
C ALA A 195 -19.21 -16.56 16.80
N THR A 196 -20.07 -15.59 16.49
CA THR A 196 -21.51 -15.82 16.48
C THR A 196 -21.82 -16.71 15.28
N SER A 197 -22.60 -17.78 15.47
CA SER A 197 -22.94 -18.79 14.46
C SER A 197 -23.80 -18.29 13.27
N SER A 198 -23.75 -17.00 12.95
CA SER A 198 -24.59 -16.28 11.99
C SER A 198 -23.80 -15.32 11.09
N GLN A 199 -22.47 -15.50 10.97
CA GLN A 199 -21.66 -14.70 10.02
C GLN A 199 -22.04 -15.04 8.58
N ARG A 200 -22.10 -14.02 7.73
CA ARG A 200 -22.41 -14.13 6.31
C ARG A 200 -21.14 -14.41 5.52
N ALA A 201 -21.25 -15.06 4.36
CA ALA A 201 -20.09 -15.25 3.49
C ALA A 201 -19.54 -13.89 3.03
N PHE A 202 -18.21 -13.75 2.97
CA PHE A 202 -17.59 -12.59 2.33
C PHE A 202 -17.60 -12.77 0.81
N SER A 203 -18.77 -12.53 0.19
CA SER A 203 -19.03 -12.63 -1.25
C SER A 203 -19.54 -11.30 -1.80
N ARG A 204 -19.45 -11.10 -3.12
CA ARG A 204 -19.95 -9.86 -3.77
C ARG A 204 -21.43 -9.57 -3.46
N GLU A 205 -22.27 -10.60 -3.47
CA GLU A 205 -23.71 -10.49 -3.17
C GLU A 205 -23.98 -9.90 -1.77
N GLU A 206 -23.21 -10.31 -0.77
CA GLU A 206 -23.37 -9.87 0.62
C GLU A 206 -22.59 -8.57 0.91
N VAL A 207 -21.47 -8.34 0.23
CA VAL A 207 -20.59 -7.19 0.41
C VAL A 207 -21.15 -5.94 -0.28
N LEU A 208 -21.71 -6.05 -1.48
CA LEU A 208 -22.26 -4.92 -2.23
C LEU A 208 -23.29 -4.09 -1.43
N PRO A 209 -24.37 -4.68 -0.87
CA PRO A 209 -25.33 -3.91 -0.08
C PRO A 209 -24.70 -3.35 1.21
N ALA A 210 -23.73 -4.04 1.81
CA ALA A 210 -23.03 -3.56 2.99
C ALA A 210 -22.15 -2.35 2.70
N ILE A 211 -21.44 -2.34 1.57
CA ILE A 211 -20.63 -1.21 1.12
C ILE A 211 -21.52 0.00 0.82
N HIS A 212 -22.65 -0.20 0.13
CA HIS A 212 -23.64 0.87 -0.12
C HIS A 212 -24.21 1.45 1.19
N ALA A 213 -24.54 0.58 2.15
CA ALA A 213 -25.03 1.01 3.46
C ALA A 213 -23.97 1.80 4.24
N LEU A 214 -22.72 1.35 4.23
CA LEU A 214 -21.61 2.02 4.90
C LEU A 214 -21.24 3.36 4.25
N LYS A 215 -21.24 3.43 2.91
CA LYS A 215 -20.95 4.66 2.15
C LYS A 215 -21.91 5.79 2.52
N ASN A 216 -23.15 5.45 2.83
CA ASN A 216 -24.24 6.37 3.18
C ASN A 216 -24.54 6.40 4.69
N HIS A 217 -23.66 5.88 5.54
CA HIS A 217 -23.93 5.75 6.96
C HIS A 217 -23.86 7.10 7.69
N GLU A 218 -25.02 7.70 7.98
CA GLU A 218 -25.15 9.06 8.55
C GLU A 218 -24.32 9.29 9.83
N LEU A 219 -24.30 8.32 10.74
CA LEU A 219 -23.48 8.42 11.96
C LEU A 219 -21.99 8.51 11.63
N VAL A 220 -21.46 7.66 10.74
CA VAL A 220 -20.04 7.63 10.39
C VAL A 220 -19.62 8.95 9.73
N LEU A 221 -20.45 9.45 8.82
CA LEU A 221 -20.20 10.71 8.10
C LEU A 221 -20.32 11.94 9.01
N SER A 222 -21.24 11.94 9.98
CA SER A 222 -21.35 13.04 10.93
C SER A 222 -20.23 13.02 11.97
N GLU A 223 -19.79 11.84 12.40
CA GLU A 223 -18.65 11.68 13.31
C GLU A 223 -17.35 12.19 12.70
N VAL A 224 -17.05 11.88 11.42
CA VAL A 224 -15.80 12.41 10.81
C VAL A 224 -15.81 13.94 10.76
N GLN A 225 -16.95 14.57 10.45
CA GLN A 225 -17.08 16.02 10.45
C GLN A 225 -16.91 16.61 11.85
N SER A 226 -17.54 15.99 12.85
CA SER A 226 -17.45 16.38 14.26
C SER A 226 -16.00 16.29 14.78
N GLN A 227 -15.33 15.17 14.52
CA GLN A 227 -13.93 14.97 14.93
C GLN A 227 -13.00 15.99 14.28
N LEU A 228 -13.14 16.25 12.97
CA LEU A 228 -12.31 17.26 12.31
C LEU A 228 -12.53 18.68 12.85
N ALA A 229 -13.75 19.01 13.26
CA ALA A 229 -14.08 20.34 13.78
C ALA A 229 -13.64 20.55 15.24
N THR A 230 -13.64 19.49 16.06
CA THR A 230 -13.53 19.61 17.52
C THR A 230 -12.31 18.92 18.13
N ASN A 231 -11.73 17.92 17.47
CA ASN A 231 -10.63 17.13 18.01
C ASN A 231 -9.27 17.76 17.71
N GLN A 232 -8.68 18.39 18.73
CA GLN A 232 -7.36 19.02 18.63
C GLN A 232 -6.24 18.01 18.35
N ALA A 233 -6.35 16.76 18.81
CA ALA A 233 -5.33 15.74 18.58
C ALA A 233 -5.30 15.30 17.12
N VAL A 234 -6.45 15.25 16.43
CA VAL A 234 -6.53 15.02 14.98
C VAL A 234 -6.02 16.25 14.21
N ALA A 235 -6.45 17.44 14.64
CA ALA A 235 -6.05 18.70 13.99
C ALA A 235 -4.53 18.92 13.99
N ALA A 236 -3.86 18.54 15.10
CA ALA A 236 -2.43 18.68 15.31
C ALA A 236 -1.57 17.69 14.52
N LEU A 237 -2.15 16.65 13.89
CA LEU A 237 -1.37 15.72 13.09
C LEU A 237 -0.73 16.44 11.89
N PRO A 238 0.58 16.26 11.63
CA PRO A 238 1.29 16.87 10.51
C PRO A 238 1.05 16.06 9.22
N ILE A 239 -0.22 15.84 8.86
CA ILE A 239 -0.62 15.02 7.70
C ILE A 239 -1.75 15.68 6.90
N GLY A 240 -1.98 15.18 5.69
CA GLY A 240 -3.04 15.64 4.81
C GLY A 240 -4.46 15.47 5.38
N LEU A 241 -5.39 16.25 4.85
CA LEU A 241 -6.79 16.25 5.31
C LEU A 241 -7.44 14.87 5.18
N PHE A 242 -7.14 14.13 4.11
CA PHE A 242 -7.68 12.78 3.93
C PHE A 242 -7.17 11.81 5.01
N GLN A 243 -5.87 11.81 5.30
CA GLN A 243 -5.29 11.00 6.36
C GLN A 243 -5.84 11.39 7.74
N LYS A 244 -6.11 12.68 7.99
CA LYS A 244 -6.83 13.14 9.20
C LYS A 244 -8.23 12.57 9.28
N LYS A 245 -9.01 12.60 8.19
CA LYS A 245 -10.35 11.98 8.13
C LYS A 245 -10.29 10.49 8.46
N LEU A 246 -9.33 9.77 7.87
CA LEU A 246 -9.13 8.36 8.11
C LEU A 246 -8.77 8.10 9.58
N ASN A 247 -7.83 8.85 10.14
CA ASN A 247 -7.42 8.68 11.53
C ASN A 247 -8.53 9.04 12.54
N ALA A 248 -9.39 10.00 12.18
CA ALA A 248 -10.59 10.36 12.96
C ALA A 248 -11.60 9.21 13.10
N LEU A 249 -11.52 8.20 12.23
CA LEU A 249 -12.37 7.00 12.28
C LEU A 249 -11.64 5.75 12.80
N SER A 250 -10.41 5.90 13.32
CA SER A 250 -9.68 4.82 13.98
C SER A 250 -10.25 4.49 15.36
N ALA A 251 -9.74 3.42 16.00
CA ALA A 251 -10.04 3.16 17.41
C ALA A 251 -9.14 3.92 18.39
N HIS A 252 -8.24 4.79 17.90
CA HIS A 252 -7.27 5.46 18.76
C HIS A 252 -7.99 6.30 19.82
N PRO A 253 -7.68 6.14 21.12
CA PRO A 253 -8.48 6.71 22.21
C PRO A 253 -8.59 8.24 22.18
N GLU A 254 -7.57 8.93 21.69
CA GLU A 254 -7.54 10.40 21.65
C GLU A 254 -7.94 10.98 20.29
N ARG A 255 -7.84 10.19 19.21
CA ARG A 255 -7.94 10.70 17.83
C ARG A 255 -9.14 10.14 17.09
N GLY A 256 -9.59 8.95 17.46
CA GLY A 256 -10.65 8.23 16.79
C GLY A 256 -12.03 8.44 17.42
N SER A 257 -13.06 8.40 16.59
CA SER A 257 -14.45 8.24 17.03
C SER A 257 -14.74 6.77 17.30
N ARG A 258 -14.91 6.43 18.58
CA ARG A 258 -15.30 5.07 18.99
C ARG A 258 -16.62 4.63 18.35
N ALA A 259 -17.61 5.54 18.28
CA ALA A 259 -18.92 5.23 17.72
C ALA A 259 -18.84 4.88 16.23
N ALA A 260 -18.09 5.66 15.44
CA ALA A 260 -17.91 5.38 14.03
C ALA A 260 -17.05 4.12 13.79
N PHE A 261 -15.97 3.95 14.55
CA PHE A 261 -15.14 2.75 14.48
C PHE A 261 -15.94 1.48 14.80
N ASP A 262 -16.76 1.49 15.86
CA ASP A 262 -17.61 0.36 16.24
C ASP A 262 -18.69 0.09 15.18
N ALA A 263 -19.25 1.11 14.54
CA ALA A 263 -20.23 0.94 13.47
C ALA A 263 -19.63 0.21 12.26
N ILE A 264 -18.45 0.63 11.79
CA ILE A 264 -17.75 -0.02 10.69
C ILE A 264 -17.28 -1.42 11.10
N SER A 265 -16.68 -1.54 12.29
CA SER A 265 -16.21 -2.83 12.83
C SER A 265 -17.34 -3.85 12.94
N THR A 266 -18.52 -3.42 13.39
CA THR A 266 -19.71 -4.28 13.52
C THR A 266 -20.17 -4.79 12.16
N ALA A 267 -20.20 -3.91 11.15
CA ALA A 267 -20.55 -4.30 9.78
C ALA A 267 -19.56 -5.34 9.23
N LEU A 268 -18.25 -5.12 9.43
CA LEU A 268 -17.21 -6.05 8.99
C LEU A 268 -17.19 -7.37 9.78
N ALA A 269 -17.45 -7.34 11.08
CA ALA A 269 -17.52 -8.54 11.93
C ALA A 269 -18.70 -9.45 11.56
N GLY A 270 -19.72 -8.91 10.88
CA GLY A 270 -20.84 -9.68 10.34
C GLY A 270 -20.46 -10.64 9.20
N PHE A 271 -19.23 -10.58 8.68
CA PHE A 271 -18.73 -11.47 7.65
C PHE A 271 -17.78 -12.54 8.20
N ASP A 272 -17.81 -13.72 7.60
CA ASP A 272 -16.77 -14.74 7.78
C ASP A 272 -15.52 -14.33 6.98
N LEU A 273 -14.52 -13.83 7.71
CA LEU A 273 -13.24 -13.41 7.17
C LEU A 273 -12.13 -14.45 7.39
N SER A 274 -12.47 -15.69 7.79
CA SER A 274 -11.47 -16.75 8.03
C SER A 274 -10.67 -17.12 6.76
N GLY A 275 -11.30 -16.97 5.59
CA GLY A 275 -10.68 -17.16 4.28
C GLY A 275 -10.03 -15.90 3.68
N LEU A 276 -9.94 -14.79 4.41
CA LEU A 276 -9.35 -13.56 3.87
C LEU A 276 -7.83 -13.71 3.76
N HIS A 277 -7.32 -13.63 2.54
CA HIS A 277 -5.90 -13.65 2.20
C HIS A 277 -5.65 -12.76 0.96
N GLY A 278 -4.40 -12.64 0.51
CA GLY A 278 -4.04 -11.67 -0.53
C GLY A 278 -4.86 -11.74 -1.82
N ALA A 279 -5.22 -12.94 -2.30
CA ALA A 279 -5.99 -13.05 -3.54
C ALA A 279 -7.45 -12.60 -3.36
N VAL A 280 -8.07 -12.88 -2.19
CA VAL A 280 -9.42 -12.40 -1.86
C VAL A 280 -9.43 -10.87 -1.68
N ALA A 281 -8.39 -10.33 -1.04
CA ALA A 281 -8.24 -8.88 -0.87
C ALA A 281 -8.06 -8.14 -2.20
N LEU A 282 -7.26 -8.70 -3.12
CA LEU A 282 -7.08 -8.17 -4.47
C LEU A 282 -8.36 -8.29 -5.32
N ASP A 283 -9.05 -9.43 -5.25
CA ASP A 283 -10.35 -9.62 -5.88
C ASP A 283 -11.34 -8.53 -5.42
N PHE A 284 -11.44 -8.30 -4.10
CA PHE A 284 -12.29 -7.26 -3.53
C PHE A 284 -11.89 -5.84 -3.99
N ALA A 285 -10.60 -5.49 -3.90
CA ALA A 285 -10.13 -4.14 -4.23
C ALA A 285 -10.26 -3.82 -5.72
N LEU A 286 -9.90 -4.75 -6.60
CA LEU A 286 -10.05 -4.58 -8.05
C LEU A 286 -11.52 -4.59 -8.47
N TRP A 287 -12.36 -5.42 -7.83
CA TRP A 287 -13.81 -5.39 -8.05
C TRP A 287 -14.38 -4.03 -7.68
N LEU A 288 -14.05 -3.50 -6.50
CA LEU A 288 -14.48 -2.16 -6.08
C LEU A 288 -13.98 -1.07 -7.05
N TYR A 289 -12.76 -1.20 -7.57
CA TYR A 289 -12.23 -0.30 -8.59
C TYR A 289 -13.05 -0.38 -9.88
N ALA A 290 -13.45 -1.58 -10.33
CA ALA A 290 -14.27 -1.77 -11.53
C ALA A 290 -15.73 -1.33 -11.34
N MET A 291 -16.23 -1.28 -10.10
CA MET A 291 -17.58 -0.83 -9.74
C MET A 291 -17.80 0.69 -9.86
N ILE A 292 -16.73 1.47 -10.02
CA ILE A 292 -16.80 2.94 -10.22
C ILE A 292 -16.33 3.33 -11.63
N ALA A 293 -16.86 4.42 -12.18
CA ALA A 293 -16.59 4.85 -13.55
C ALA A 293 -15.27 5.62 -13.70
N HIS A 294 -14.83 6.35 -12.66
CA HIS A 294 -13.59 7.14 -12.68
C HIS A 294 -12.37 6.37 -12.14
N ASN A 295 -11.18 6.96 -12.32
CA ASN A 295 -9.97 6.50 -11.65
C ASN A 295 -9.87 7.12 -10.26
N ASP A 296 -10.01 6.28 -9.24
CA ASP A 296 -9.94 6.72 -7.86
C ASP A 296 -8.59 6.41 -7.23
N PHE A 297 -7.96 7.44 -6.67
CA PHE A 297 -6.67 7.33 -6.02
C PHE A 297 -6.74 6.43 -4.78
N VAL A 298 -7.78 6.53 -3.94
CA VAL A 298 -7.88 5.77 -2.69
C VAL A 298 -8.03 4.28 -2.96
N ILE A 299 -8.86 3.89 -3.92
CA ILE A 299 -9.03 2.48 -4.29
C ILE A 299 -7.76 1.96 -4.98
N ALA A 300 -7.04 2.77 -5.76
CA ALA A 300 -5.72 2.38 -6.29
C ALA A 300 -4.70 2.06 -5.17
N HIS A 301 -4.78 2.75 -4.02
CA HIS A 301 -3.98 2.40 -2.83
C HIS A 301 -4.46 1.10 -2.19
N ALA A 302 -5.76 0.85 -2.14
CA ALA A 302 -6.27 -0.45 -1.67
C ALA A 302 -5.74 -1.60 -2.55
N VAL A 303 -5.79 -1.46 -3.87
CA VAL A 303 -5.26 -2.46 -4.82
C VAL A 303 -3.77 -2.70 -4.60
N THR A 304 -2.96 -1.65 -4.58
CA THR A 304 -1.50 -1.76 -4.49
C THR A 304 -1.02 -2.20 -3.10
N SER A 305 -1.71 -1.82 -2.03
CA SER A 305 -1.40 -2.29 -0.67
C SER A 305 -1.83 -3.74 -0.43
N ALA A 306 -2.94 -4.21 -1.03
CA ALA A 306 -3.31 -5.62 -1.00
C ALA A 306 -2.22 -6.47 -1.67
N TRP A 307 -1.78 -6.06 -2.86
CA TRP A 307 -0.67 -6.73 -3.52
C TRP A 307 0.59 -6.74 -2.66
N SER A 308 0.90 -5.61 -2.03
CA SER A 308 2.07 -5.46 -1.17
C SER A 308 2.04 -6.37 0.06
N LEU A 309 0.90 -6.51 0.74
CA LEU A 309 0.76 -7.45 1.87
C LEU A 309 0.79 -8.91 1.40
N GLN A 310 0.27 -9.22 0.21
CA GLN A 310 0.38 -10.57 -0.36
C GLN A 310 1.84 -11.00 -0.59
N GLN A 311 2.75 -10.05 -0.86
CA GLN A 311 4.19 -10.33 -0.97
C GLN A 311 4.83 -10.66 0.39
N LEU A 312 4.17 -10.35 1.51
CA LEU A 312 4.75 -10.47 2.85
C LEU A 312 4.00 -11.49 3.73
N GLU A 313 2.77 -11.88 3.36
CA GLU A 313 1.89 -12.69 4.21
C GLU A 313 2.44 -14.09 4.53
N HIS A 314 3.38 -14.61 3.74
CA HIS A 314 4.03 -15.90 3.99
C HIS A 314 5.06 -15.84 5.14
N LEU A 315 5.48 -14.62 5.54
CA LEU A 315 6.38 -14.40 6.67
C LEU A 315 5.65 -14.33 8.01
N LEU A 316 4.31 -14.21 7.97
CA LEU A 316 3.46 -14.08 9.15
C LEU A 316 2.95 -15.46 9.59
N ASP A 317 2.86 -15.68 10.90
CA ASP A 317 2.09 -16.81 11.41
C ASP A 317 0.59 -16.65 11.13
N GLU A 318 -0.19 -17.71 11.33
CA GLU A 318 -1.63 -17.70 11.01
C GLU A 318 -2.40 -16.59 11.73
N ARG A 319 -2.12 -16.36 13.01
CA ARG A 319 -2.81 -15.33 13.81
C ARG A 319 -2.43 -13.93 13.33
N GLN A 320 -1.14 -13.71 13.09
CA GLN A 320 -0.61 -12.44 12.59
C GLN A 320 -1.16 -12.13 11.20
N ARG A 321 -1.22 -13.12 10.30
CA ARG A 321 -1.78 -12.99 8.96
C ARG A 321 -3.25 -12.62 8.99
N VAL A 322 -4.07 -13.32 9.78
CA VAL A 322 -5.49 -13.00 9.95
C VAL A 322 -5.67 -11.57 10.48
N ARG A 323 -4.88 -11.17 11.47
CA ARG A 323 -4.93 -9.79 11.99
C ARG A 323 -4.53 -8.77 10.91
N ALA A 324 -3.43 -8.99 10.20
CA ALA A 324 -2.95 -8.07 9.17
C ALA A 324 -4.02 -7.81 8.09
N TRP A 325 -4.67 -8.87 7.60
CA TRP A 325 -5.74 -8.73 6.61
C TRP A 325 -7.02 -8.08 7.14
N ARG A 326 -7.38 -8.33 8.41
CA ARG A 326 -8.50 -7.64 9.06
C ARG A 326 -8.24 -6.15 9.21
N VAL A 327 -7.04 -5.76 9.64
CA VAL A 327 -6.66 -4.34 9.76
C VAL A 327 -6.62 -3.70 8.37
N TRP A 328 -6.03 -4.38 7.38
CA TRP A 328 -6.04 -3.90 5.99
C TRP A 328 -7.46 -3.68 5.47
N LEU A 329 -8.36 -4.66 5.61
CA LEU A 329 -9.74 -4.54 5.14
C LEU A 329 -10.46 -3.37 5.83
N HIS A 330 -10.25 -3.22 7.15
CA HIS A 330 -10.87 -2.14 7.88
C HIS A 330 -10.39 -0.77 7.38
N VAL A 331 -9.08 -0.58 7.25
CA VAL A 331 -8.50 0.67 6.72
C VAL A 331 -8.99 0.95 5.29
N ALA A 332 -8.97 -0.06 4.41
CA ALA A 332 -9.38 0.08 3.01
C ALA A 332 -10.86 0.46 2.88
N VAL A 333 -11.74 -0.21 3.62
CA VAL A 333 -13.19 0.09 3.63
C VAL A 333 -13.45 1.48 4.22
N THR A 334 -12.81 1.84 5.33
CA THR A 334 -12.97 3.19 5.90
C THR A 334 -12.47 4.27 4.94
N ALA A 335 -11.35 4.06 4.27
CA ALA A 335 -10.84 4.99 3.26
C ALA A 335 -11.83 5.14 2.10
N PHE A 336 -12.42 4.04 1.62
CA PHE A 336 -13.46 4.08 0.58
C PHE A 336 -14.71 4.85 1.02
N ILE A 337 -15.19 4.65 2.26
CA ILE A 337 -16.35 5.38 2.81
C ILE A 337 -16.12 6.89 2.77
N LEU A 338 -14.91 7.32 3.15
CA LEU A 338 -14.50 8.72 3.24
C LEU A 338 -14.30 9.42 1.89
N GLN A 339 -14.10 8.64 0.83
CA GLN A 339 -13.90 9.18 -0.51
C GLN A 339 -15.21 9.69 -1.11
N ASP A 340 -15.18 10.74 -1.91
CA ASP A 340 -16.37 11.30 -2.57
C ASP A 340 -16.74 10.51 -3.85
N VAL A 341 -16.92 9.19 -3.71
CA VAL A 341 -17.41 8.33 -4.78
C VAL A 341 -18.93 8.50 -4.90
N ARG A 342 -19.39 9.00 -6.06
CA ARG A 342 -20.82 9.22 -6.37
C ARG A 342 -21.36 8.32 -7.47
N ASP A 343 -20.47 7.58 -8.12
CA ASP A 343 -20.69 6.76 -9.29
C ASP A 343 -20.46 5.26 -9.00
N LEU A 344 -20.59 4.85 -7.73
CA LEU A 344 -20.59 3.44 -7.36
C LEU A 344 -21.82 2.77 -7.97
N SER A 345 -21.59 1.76 -8.81
CA SER A 345 -22.64 1.00 -9.47
C SER A 345 -23.58 0.31 -8.46
N ASP A 346 -24.89 0.39 -8.72
CA ASP A 346 -25.91 -0.34 -7.97
C ASP A 346 -25.89 -1.84 -8.32
N ASP A 347 -25.49 -2.17 -9.54
CA ASP A 347 -25.40 -3.54 -10.05
C ASP A 347 -23.97 -4.07 -9.96
N ASP A 348 -23.83 -5.36 -9.66
CA ASP A 348 -22.53 -6.04 -9.67
C ASP A 348 -21.97 -6.15 -11.09
N VAL A 349 -20.82 -5.52 -11.33
CA VAL A 349 -20.20 -5.45 -12.65
C VAL A 349 -19.87 -6.82 -13.25
N CYS A 350 -19.63 -7.86 -12.44
CA CYS A 350 -19.26 -9.16 -13.04
C CYS A 350 -20.48 -9.91 -13.62
N GLY A 351 -21.71 -9.45 -13.39
CA GLY A 351 -22.87 -9.92 -14.15
C GLY A 351 -22.72 -9.71 -15.68
N ARG A 352 -21.83 -8.80 -16.09
CA ARG A 352 -21.50 -8.50 -17.48
C ARG A 352 -20.33 -9.31 -18.03
N ALA A 353 -19.57 -9.99 -17.17
CA ALA A 353 -18.34 -10.69 -17.54
C ALA A 353 -18.52 -11.70 -18.68
N PRO A 354 -19.56 -12.55 -18.73
CA PRO A 354 -19.72 -13.54 -19.81
C PRO A 354 -19.87 -12.91 -21.21
N VAL A 355 -20.36 -11.67 -21.28
CA VAL A 355 -20.62 -10.97 -22.54
C VAL A 355 -19.48 -10.02 -22.90
N GLU A 356 -18.92 -9.32 -21.91
CA GLU A 356 -17.94 -8.25 -22.13
C GLU A 356 -16.48 -8.76 -22.09
N LEU A 357 -16.17 -9.83 -21.35
CA LEU A 357 -14.79 -10.33 -21.27
C LEU A 357 -14.15 -10.63 -22.64
N PRO A 358 -14.84 -11.27 -23.61
CA PRO A 358 -14.28 -11.52 -24.93
C PRO A 358 -14.01 -10.25 -25.76
N THR A 359 -14.58 -9.10 -25.40
CA THR A 359 -14.43 -7.83 -26.12
C THR A 359 -13.40 -6.90 -25.50
N LEU A 360 -12.93 -7.20 -24.29
CA LEU A 360 -11.87 -6.43 -23.64
C LEU A 360 -10.55 -6.51 -24.41
N GLN A 361 -9.72 -5.48 -24.28
CA GLN A 361 -8.36 -5.47 -24.80
C GLN A 361 -7.53 -6.58 -24.16
N SER A 362 -6.70 -7.25 -24.95
CA SER A 362 -5.75 -8.25 -24.45
C SER A 362 -4.73 -7.63 -23.49
N TRP A 363 -4.09 -8.44 -22.66
CA TRP A 363 -3.04 -7.98 -21.76
C TRP A 363 -1.89 -7.28 -22.51
N ASP A 364 -1.44 -7.83 -23.64
CA ASP A 364 -0.40 -7.22 -24.47
C ASP A 364 -0.79 -5.82 -24.96
N GLU A 365 -2.05 -5.62 -25.35
CA GLU A 365 -2.56 -4.32 -25.77
C GLU A 365 -2.63 -3.33 -24.60
N ILE A 366 -3.11 -3.76 -23.42
CA ILE A 366 -3.20 -2.91 -22.23
C ILE A 366 -1.80 -2.48 -21.77
N VAL A 367 -0.88 -3.42 -21.64
CA VAL A 367 0.52 -3.16 -21.24
C VAL A 367 1.21 -2.27 -22.28
N GLY A 368 1.06 -2.59 -23.57
CA GLY A 368 1.62 -1.78 -24.65
C GLY A 368 1.12 -0.35 -24.63
N ARG A 369 -0.17 -0.12 -24.36
CA ARG A 369 -0.75 1.22 -24.19
C ARG A 369 -0.19 1.93 -22.97
N ALA A 370 -0.11 1.26 -21.81
CA ALA A 370 0.43 1.83 -20.59
C ALA A 370 1.87 2.33 -20.79
N LEU A 371 2.73 1.51 -21.40
CA LEU A 371 4.13 1.85 -21.67
C LEU A 371 4.31 2.92 -22.76
N ALA A 372 3.30 3.13 -23.61
CA ALA A 372 3.32 4.12 -24.68
C ALA A 372 2.77 5.50 -24.27
N LEU A 373 2.19 5.62 -23.06
CA LEU A 373 1.68 6.90 -22.54
C LEU A 373 2.78 7.97 -22.53
N GLN A 374 2.46 9.13 -23.09
CA GLN A 374 3.36 10.27 -23.15
C GLN A 374 3.08 11.24 -22.00
N GLY A 375 4.07 12.06 -21.64
CA GLY A 375 3.87 13.16 -20.69
C GLY A 375 3.85 12.77 -19.22
N HIS A 376 4.51 11.66 -18.86
CA HIS A 376 4.67 11.18 -17.47
C HIS A 376 3.32 11.08 -16.74
N PRO A 377 2.46 10.12 -17.13
CA PRO A 377 1.17 9.94 -16.48
C PRO A 377 1.37 9.65 -15.00
N ASP A 378 0.28 9.79 -14.25
CA ASP A 378 0.27 9.47 -12.83
C ASP A 378 0.80 8.03 -12.58
N GLU A 379 1.73 7.88 -11.65
CA GLU A 379 2.40 6.61 -11.39
C GLU A 379 1.45 5.47 -10.97
N HIS A 380 0.23 5.79 -10.50
CA HIS A 380 -0.79 4.80 -10.20
C HIS A 380 -1.26 4.03 -11.43
N VAL A 381 -1.14 4.61 -12.63
CA VAL A 381 -1.44 3.92 -13.88
C VAL A 381 -0.59 2.66 -14.01
N TYR A 382 0.73 2.79 -13.88
CA TYR A 382 1.64 1.65 -13.98
C TYR A 382 1.39 0.62 -12.87
N LYS A 383 1.20 1.09 -11.63
CA LYS A 383 1.00 0.21 -10.47
C LYS A 383 -0.28 -0.62 -10.60
N VAL A 384 -1.41 -0.01 -10.98
CA VAL A 384 -2.68 -0.74 -11.13
C VAL A 384 -2.63 -1.73 -12.29
N VAL A 385 -2.03 -1.37 -13.43
CA VAL A 385 -1.86 -2.32 -14.56
C VAL A 385 -0.98 -3.49 -14.15
N GLN A 386 0.15 -3.23 -13.47
CA GLN A 386 1.06 -4.27 -13.00
C GLN A 386 0.37 -5.24 -12.03
N VAL A 387 -0.30 -4.71 -11.00
CA VAL A 387 -0.98 -5.53 -9.99
C VAL A 387 -2.11 -6.34 -10.63
N ALA A 388 -2.91 -5.73 -11.51
CA ALA A 388 -4.01 -6.41 -12.17
C ALA A 388 -3.52 -7.55 -13.08
N LEU A 389 -2.44 -7.33 -13.83
CA LEU A 389 -1.82 -8.35 -14.68
C LEU A 389 -1.29 -9.52 -13.85
N ASP A 390 -0.53 -9.23 -12.79
CA ASP A 390 0.04 -10.26 -11.90
C ASP A 390 -1.07 -11.08 -11.23
N HIS A 391 -2.11 -10.41 -10.73
CA HIS A 391 -3.24 -11.08 -10.05
C HIS A 391 -4.08 -11.94 -11.00
N ALA A 392 -4.28 -11.52 -12.25
CA ALA A 392 -5.01 -12.31 -13.24
C ALA A 392 -4.26 -13.59 -13.65
N GLY A 393 -2.92 -13.50 -13.77
CA GLY A 393 -2.06 -14.63 -14.17
C GLY A 393 -1.59 -15.53 -13.03
N GLY A 394 -1.69 -15.09 -11.77
CA GLY A 394 -1.07 -15.75 -10.63
C GLY A 394 -1.73 -17.06 -10.18
N ASP A 395 -0.93 -18.08 -9.87
CA ASP A 395 -1.42 -19.35 -9.31
C ASP A 395 -2.16 -19.18 -7.98
N ARG A 396 -1.81 -18.13 -7.21
CA ARG A 396 -2.46 -17.77 -5.94
C ARG A 396 -3.92 -17.32 -6.10
N ALA A 397 -4.33 -16.95 -7.32
CA ALA A 397 -5.71 -16.58 -7.64
C ALA A 397 -6.66 -17.79 -7.62
N LYS A 398 -6.15 -19.02 -7.75
CA LYS A 398 -6.96 -20.25 -7.87
C LYS A 398 -7.66 -20.64 -6.56
N THR A 399 -7.31 -20.03 -5.43
CA THR A 399 -7.88 -20.36 -4.11
C THR A 399 -8.88 -19.33 -3.60
N SER A 400 -9.08 -18.21 -4.31
CA SER A 400 -10.05 -17.18 -3.89
C SER A 400 -11.48 -17.62 -4.16
N SER A 401 -12.37 -17.38 -3.19
CA SER A 401 -13.80 -17.62 -3.28
C SER A 401 -14.62 -16.38 -3.67
N PHE A 402 -14.01 -15.19 -3.79
CA PHE A 402 -14.73 -13.94 -4.03
C PHE A 402 -15.10 -13.74 -5.51
N LEU A 403 -14.17 -14.05 -6.42
CA LEU A 403 -14.38 -14.08 -7.88
C LEU A 403 -14.08 -15.47 -8.43
N SER A 404 -14.86 -15.91 -9.41
CA SER A 404 -14.43 -16.99 -10.30
C SER A 404 -13.24 -16.55 -11.18
N ALA A 405 -12.63 -17.48 -11.90
CA ALA A 405 -11.49 -17.18 -12.77
C ALA A 405 -11.85 -16.17 -13.88
N ASP A 406 -12.98 -16.37 -14.56
CA ASP A 406 -13.44 -15.48 -15.64
C ASP A 406 -13.82 -14.09 -15.11
N GLU A 407 -14.45 -14.03 -13.93
CA GLU A 407 -14.80 -12.76 -13.29
C GLU A 407 -13.56 -12.00 -12.84
N ARG A 408 -12.53 -12.69 -12.34
CA ARG A 408 -11.25 -12.08 -11.98
C ARG A 408 -10.53 -11.52 -13.20
N GLU A 409 -10.43 -12.30 -14.27
CA GLU A 409 -9.86 -11.84 -15.53
C GLU A 409 -10.62 -10.61 -16.06
N PHE A 410 -11.95 -10.63 -16.02
CA PHE A 410 -12.80 -9.51 -16.42
C PHE A 410 -12.55 -8.26 -15.58
N VAL A 411 -12.59 -8.38 -14.25
CA VAL A 411 -12.39 -7.27 -13.31
C VAL A 411 -10.97 -6.69 -13.44
N ALA A 412 -9.96 -7.54 -13.49
CA ALA A 412 -8.56 -7.12 -13.60
C ALA A 412 -8.30 -6.38 -14.93
N ARG A 413 -8.75 -6.93 -16.07
CA ARG A 413 -8.60 -6.26 -17.37
C ARG A 413 -9.42 -4.98 -17.47
N SER A 414 -10.62 -4.96 -16.90
CA SER A 414 -11.44 -3.75 -16.86
C SER A 414 -10.76 -2.65 -16.06
N ALA A 415 -10.23 -2.96 -14.87
CA ALA A 415 -9.48 -2.01 -14.05
C ALA A 415 -8.23 -1.50 -14.76
N ALA A 416 -7.44 -2.39 -15.37
CA ALA A 416 -6.21 -2.05 -16.08
C ALA A 416 -6.48 -1.23 -17.37
N ALA A 417 -7.51 -1.58 -18.14
CA ALA A 417 -7.90 -0.80 -19.31
C ALA A 417 -8.43 0.58 -18.93
N LYS A 418 -9.21 0.67 -17.85
CA LYS A 418 -9.75 1.93 -17.32
C LYS A 418 -8.65 2.87 -16.85
N VAL A 419 -7.70 2.37 -16.05
CA VAL A 419 -6.64 3.22 -15.48
C VAL A 419 -5.74 3.83 -16.57
N VAL A 420 -5.57 3.15 -17.70
CA VAL A 420 -4.83 3.66 -18.87
C VAL A 420 -5.65 4.65 -19.71
N ALA A 421 -6.98 4.55 -19.68
CA ALA A 421 -7.87 5.34 -20.54
C ALA A 421 -8.33 6.67 -19.94
N LEU A 422 -8.31 6.80 -18.62
CA LEU A 422 -8.83 7.96 -17.90
C LEU A 422 -7.71 8.60 -17.07
N ASP A 423 -7.83 9.91 -16.82
CA ASP A 423 -6.98 10.59 -15.85
C ASP A 423 -7.49 10.32 -14.42
N PHE A 424 -6.61 10.39 -13.43
CA PHE A 424 -7.04 10.46 -12.03
C PHE A 424 -7.70 11.81 -11.75
N GLU A 425 -8.85 11.79 -11.09
CA GLU A 425 -9.45 13.02 -10.58
C GLU A 425 -8.53 13.58 -9.49
N ARG A 426 -8.20 14.89 -9.58
CA ARG A 426 -7.37 15.53 -8.58
C ARG A 426 -8.17 15.65 -7.27
N ILE A 427 -7.66 15.02 -6.19
CA ILE A 427 -8.21 15.10 -4.83
C ILE A 427 -8.07 16.52 -4.26
#